data_AF-A0A645GN99-F1
#
_entry.id   AF-A0A645GN99-F1
#
_cell.length_a   1.000
_cell.length_b   1.000
_cell.length_c   1.000
_cell.angle_alpha   90.00
_cell.angle_beta   90.00
_cell.angle_gamma   90.00
#
_symmetry.space_group_name_H-M   'P 1'
#
loop_
_entity.id
_entity.type
_entity.pdbx_description
1 polymer ?
#
loop_
_entity_poly.entity_id
_entity_poly.type
_entity_poly.pdbx_seq_one_letter_code
_entity_poly.pdbx_strand_id
1 'polypeptide(L)' 'MEEQRLMEPLFKEAQMAVRTVAKVKGITVVIEKSAVYFGGIDITDDVVQELKKAAASK' A
#
# COMPACT_ATOMS: atom_id res chain seq x y z
N MET A 1 -3.88 17.60 15.10
CA MET A 1 -3.17 16.56 15.87
C MET A 1 -4.02 15.31 16.03
N GLU A 2 -5.29 15.43 16.43
CA GLU A 2 -6.18 14.28 16.56
C GLU A 2 -6.46 13.56 15.22
N GLU A 3 -6.68 14.29 14.12
CA GLU A 3 -6.81 13.68 12.78
C GLU A 3 -5.61 12.80 12.41
N GLN A 4 -4.38 13.28 12.62
CA GLN A 4 -3.18 12.49 12.31
C GLN A 4 -3.13 11.21 13.16
N ARG A 5 -3.49 11.29 14.45
CA ARG A 5 -3.56 10.14 15.35
C ARG A 5 -4.60 9.12 14.89
N LEU A 6 -5.74 9.58 14.38
CA LEU A 6 -6.80 8.73 13.82
C LEU A 6 -6.39 8.10 12.49
N MET A 7 -5.59 8.79 11.68
CA MET A 7 -5.14 8.32 10.37
C MET A 7 -3.91 7.39 10.43
N GLU A 8 -3.08 7.50 11.46
CA GLU A 8 -1.85 6.71 11.59
C GLU A 8 -2.05 5.18 11.47
N PRO A 9 -3.07 4.56 12.09
CA PRO A 9 -3.32 3.13 11.93
C PRO A 9 -3.65 2.74 10.48
N LEU A 10 -4.45 3.55 9.78
CA LEU A 10 -4.80 3.33 8.37
C LEU A 10 -3.55 3.36 7.49
N PHE A 11 -2.64 4.32 7.72
CA PHE A 11 -1.38 4.37 6.99
C PHE A 11 -0.49 3.15 7.25
N LYS A 12 -0.46 2.64 8.49
CA LYS A 12 0.29 1.42 8.81
C LYS A 12 -0.28 0.19 8.10
N GLU A 13 -1.60 0.06 8.05
CA GLU A 13 -2.27 -1.04 7.33
C GLU A 13 -1.99 -0.95 5.82
N ALA A 14 -2.07 0.25 5.23
CA ALA A 14 -1.70 0.49 3.83
C ALA A 14 -0.25 0.11 3.55
N GLN A 15 0.69 0.52 4.39
CA GLN A 15 2.11 0.17 4.24
C GLN A 15 2.35 -1.34 4.34
N MET A 16 1.62 -2.05 5.19
CA MET A 16 1.70 -3.52 5.29
C MET A 16 1.21 -4.19 4.01
N ALA A 17 0.08 -3.75 3.45
CA ALA A 17 -0.43 -4.27 2.18
C ALA A 17 0.55 -4.02 1.03
N VAL A 18 1.13 -2.82 0.94
CA VAL A 18 2.19 -2.49 -0.02
C VAL A 18 3.36 -3.46 0.09
N ARG A 19 3.84 -3.73 1.31
CA ARG A 19 4.95 -4.67 1.55
C ARG A 19 4.61 -6.10 1.13
N THR A 20 3.40 -6.57 1.41
CA THR A 20 2.97 -7.91 1.01
C THR A 20 2.94 -8.06 -0.51
N VAL A 21 2.31 -7.11 -1.21
CA VAL A 21 2.24 -7.12 -2.68
C VAL A 21 3.63 -7.04 -3.30
N ALA A 22 4.49 -6.15 -2.79
CA ALA A 22 5.85 -6.00 -3.30
C ALA A 22 6.65 -7.30 -3.16
N LYS A 23 6.56 -8.00 -2.01
CA LYS A 23 7.20 -9.30 -1.80
C LYS A 23 6.70 -10.35 -2.78
N VAL A 24 5.38 -10.46 -2.96
CA VAL A 24 4.77 -11.45 -3.88
C VAL A 24 5.19 -11.21 -5.32
N LYS A 25 5.31 -9.95 -5.74
CA LYS A 25 5.70 -9.57 -7.11
C LYS A 25 7.20 -9.43 -7.35
N GLY A 26 8.04 -9.68 -6.33
CA GLY A 26 9.50 -9.53 -6.44
C GLY A 26 9.96 -8.09 -6.63
N ILE A 27 9.18 -7.10 -6.17
CA ILE A 27 9.49 -5.67 -6.26
C ILE A 27 10.33 -5.27 -5.05
N THR A 28 11.48 -4.63 -5.30
CA THR A 28 12.43 -4.21 -4.25
C THR A 28 12.24 -2.77 -3.81
N VAL A 29 11.73 -1.89 -4.68
CA VAL A 29 11.51 -0.47 -4.42
C VAL A 29 10.11 -0.08 -4.90
N VAL A 30 9.34 0.56 -4.01
CA VAL A 30 8.04 1.16 -4.32
C VAL A 30 8.16 2.66 -4.14
N ILE A 31 7.68 3.42 -5.12
CA ILE A 31 7.73 4.89 -5.15
C ILE A 31 6.31 5.40 -5.30
N GLU A 32 5.99 6.51 -4.63
CA GLU A 32 4.71 7.21 -4.76
C GLU A 32 4.43 7.61 -6.22
N LYS A 33 3.18 7.43 -6.67
CA LYS A 33 2.77 7.74 -8.05
C LYS A 33 3.02 9.20 -8.42
N SER A 34 2.90 10.12 -7.47
CA SER A 34 3.15 11.55 -7.67
C SER A 34 4.58 11.88 -8.10
N ALA A 35 5.54 11.01 -7.82
CA ALA A 35 6.94 11.16 -8.23
C ALA A 35 7.27 10.44 -9.55
N VAL A 36 6.29 9.78 -10.20
CA VAL A 36 6.49 8.97 -11.40
C VAL A 36 5.64 9.49 -12.55
N TYR A 37 6.30 10.02 -13.58
CA TYR A 37 5.61 10.49 -14.79
C TYR A 37 5.39 9.36 -15.82
N PHE A 38 6.39 8.50 -16.04
CA PHE A 38 6.32 7.38 -16.98
C PHE A 38 7.10 6.16 -16.48
N GLY A 39 6.64 4.97 -16.88
CA GLY A 39 7.26 3.70 -16.56
C GLY A 39 6.88 3.15 -15.18
N GLY A 40 7.64 2.13 -14.75
CA GLY A 40 7.35 1.38 -13.53
C GLY A 40 6.19 0.40 -13.70
N ILE A 41 5.92 -0.34 -12.63
CA ILE A 41 4.78 -1.24 -12.51
C ILE A 41 3.83 -0.62 -11.50
N ASP A 42 2.61 -0.31 -11.93
CA ASP A 42 1.57 0.16 -11.03
C ASP A 42 0.99 -1.01 -10.25
N ILE A 43 1.06 -0.96 -8.92
CA ILE A 43 0.55 -1.99 -8.01
C ILE A 43 -0.65 -1.50 -7.18
N THR A 44 -1.19 -0.33 -7.49
CA THR A 44 -2.23 0.33 -6.67
C THR A 44 -3.44 -0.58 -6.48
N ASP A 45 -3.93 -1.21 -7.56
CA ASP A 45 -5.07 -2.11 -7.48
C ASP A 45 -4.78 -3.36 -6.66
N ASP A 46 -3.59 -3.96 -6.83
CA ASP A 46 -3.19 -5.13 -6.05
C ASP A 46 -3.17 -4.82 -4.55
N VAL A 47 -2.67 -3.63 -4.17
CA VAL A 47 -2.62 -3.17 -2.78
C VAL A 47 -4.02 -2.95 -2.23
N VAL A 48 -4.93 -2.36 -3.01
CA VAL A 48 -6.34 -2.22 -2.61
C VAL A 48 -6.99 -3.58 -2.38
N GLN A 49 -6.73 -4.57 -3.25
CA GLN A 49 -7.24 -5.92 -3.06
C GLN A 49 -6.66 -6.59 -1.82
N GLU A 50 -5.37 -6.40 -1.55
CA GLU A 50 -4.72 -6.93 -0.35
C GLU A 50 -5.31 -6.31 0.93
N LEU A 51 -5.58 -5.00 0.93
CA LEU A 51 -6.27 -4.33 2.05
C LEU A 51 -7.67 -4.90 2.29
N LYS A 52 -8.44 -5.14 1.23
CA LYS A 52 -9.78 -5.74 1.34
C LYS A 52 -9.71 -7.14 1.96
N LYS A 53 -8.72 -7.96 1.58
CA LYS A 53 -8.50 -9.29 2.17
C LYS A 53 -8.13 -9.21 3.65
N ALA A 54 -7.22 -8.30 4.01
CA ALA A 54 -6.81 -8.09 5.40
C ALA A 54 -7.99 -7.63 6.27
N ALA A 55 -8.84 -6.73 5.75
CA ALA A 55 -10.05 -6.27 6.44
C ALA A 55 -11.10 -7.37 6.60
N ALA A 56 -11.27 -8.23 5.59
CA ALA A 56 -12.22 -9.36 5.66
C ALA A 56 -11.76 -10.51 6.57
N SER A 57 -10.49 -10.52 6.97
CA SER A 57 -9.90 -11.53 7.87
C SER A 57 -9.87 -11.10 9.35
N LYS A 58 -10.38 -9.90 9.66
CA LYS A 58 -10.64 -9.41 11.02
C LYS A 58 -12.08 -9.74 11.42
#